data_AF-A0A1I5BEH8-F1
#
_entry.id   AF-A0A1I5BEH8-F1
#
_cell.length_a   1.000
_cell.length_b   1.000
_cell.length_c   1.000
_cell.angle_alpha   90.00
_cell.angle_beta   90.00
_cell.angle_gamma   90.00
#
_symmetry.space_group_name_H-M   'P 1'
#
loop_
_entity.id
_entity.type
_entity.pdbx_description
1 polymer ?
#
loop_
_entity_poly.entity_id
_entity_poly.type
_entity_poly.pdbx_seq_one_letter_code
_entity_poly.pdbx_strand_id
1 'polypeptide(L)'
;MSRITKDQLQGFAKVYNEQGKAELYNKLKNNYEVKNPACIFRRMKAEETLGFDEALNKFTFHKPIAEDVFLSFDELCAPRQELVQVNQTAVESTKTVAMEKLIQELIGDKLLAISRYVNMNVSDRTIIIDRTSLQNDGYQIIAH
;
A
#
# COMPACT_ATOMS: atom_id res chain seq x y z
N MET A 1 -8.89 -39.81 -13.39
CA MET A 1 -9.09 -38.66 -12.49
C MET A 1 -8.54 -37.41 -13.17
N SER A 2 -9.42 -36.51 -13.59
CA SER A 2 -9.04 -35.27 -14.27
C SER A 2 -8.15 -34.44 -13.35
N ARG A 3 -6.91 -34.15 -13.79
CA ARG A 3 -6.00 -33.31 -13.02
C ARG A 3 -6.50 -31.87 -13.10
N ILE A 4 -6.97 -31.33 -11.97
CA ILE A 4 -7.33 -29.92 -11.85
C ILE A 4 -6.06 -29.09 -12.09
N THR A 5 -6.05 -28.26 -13.12
CA THR A 5 -4.95 -27.35 -13.47
C THR A 5 -5.04 -26.05 -12.66
N LYS A 6 -3.99 -25.22 -12.69
CA LYS A 6 -3.93 -23.95 -11.96
C LYS A 6 -5.00 -22.95 -12.39
N ASP A 7 -5.26 -22.83 -13.69
CA ASP A 7 -6.36 -22.00 -14.24
C ASP A 7 -7.72 -22.39 -13.67
N GLN A 8 -7.96 -23.68 -13.47
CA GLN A 8 -9.23 -24.16 -12.92
C GLN A 8 -9.38 -23.76 -11.44
N LEU A 9 -8.28 -23.68 -10.68
CA LEU A 9 -8.32 -23.17 -9.30
C LEU A 9 -8.75 -21.70 -9.25
N GLN A 10 -8.30 -20.87 -10.19
CA GLN A 10 -8.75 -19.48 -10.28
C GLN A 10 -10.24 -19.39 -10.62
N GLY A 11 -10.72 -20.23 -11.54
CA GLY A 11 -12.15 -20.35 -11.84
C GLY A 11 -12.98 -20.75 -10.60
N PHE A 12 -12.47 -21.67 -9.79
CA PHE A 12 -13.11 -22.06 -8.53
C PHE A 12 -13.10 -20.96 -7.47
N ALA A 13 -12.03 -20.16 -7.39
CA ALA A 13 -11.97 -19.02 -6.48
C ALA A 13 -13.01 -17.95 -6.85
N LYS A 14 -13.26 -17.71 -8.14
CA LYS A 14 -14.34 -16.81 -8.59
C LYS A 14 -15.71 -17.32 -8.16
N VAL A 15 -16.00 -18.60 -8.41
CA VAL A 15 -17.25 -19.23 -7.97
C VAL A 15 -17.43 -19.12 -6.46
N TYR A 16 -16.37 -19.32 -5.68
CA TYR A 16 -16.43 -19.17 -4.22
C TYR A 16 -16.76 -17.74 -3.80
N ASN A 17 -16.14 -16.74 -4.43
CA ASN A 17 -16.35 -15.34 -4.08
C ASN A 17 -17.75 -14.82 -4.45
N GLU A 18 -18.34 -15.34 -5.52
CA GLU A 18 -19.67 -14.93 -6.02
C GLU A 18 -20.81 -15.72 -5.39
N GLN A 19 -20.66 -17.04 -5.28
CA GLN A 19 -21.74 -17.98 -4.98
C GLN A 19 -21.52 -18.74 -3.66
N GLY A 20 -20.35 -18.58 -3.04
CA GLY A 20 -20.02 -19.17 -1.76
C GLY A 20 -19.55 -20.62 -1.82
N LYS A 21 -19.31 -21.17 -0.62
CA LYS A 21 -18.71 -22.50 -0.43
C LYS A 21 -19.57 -23.65 -0.93
N ALA A 22 -20.89 -23.55 -0.80
CA ALA A 22 -21.82 -24.63 -1.15
C ALA A 22 -21.80 -24.89 -2.67
N GLU A 23 -21.90 -23.83 -3.47
CA GLU A 23 -21.86 -23.93 -4.93
C GLU A 23 -20.50 -24.41 -5.46
N LEU A 24 -19.40 -23.96 -4.84
CA LEU A 24 -18.09 -24.50 -5.16
C LEU A 24 -18.04 -26.03 -4.96
N TYR A 25 -18.58 -26.53 -3.85
CA TYR A 25 -18.54 -27.96 -3.53
C TYR A 25 -19.45 -28.77 -4.45
N ASN A 26 -20.62 -28.23 -4.80
CA ASN A 26 -21.51 -28.83 -5.78
C ASN A 26 -20.84 -28.94 -7.15
N LYS A 27 -20.20 -27.86 -7.61
CA LYS A 27 -19.48 -27.82 -8.89
C LYS A 27 -18.32 -28.81 -8.93
N LEU A 28 -17.56 -28.94 -7.84
CA LEU A 28 -16.46 -29.90 -7.73
C LEU A 28 -16.95 -31.36 -7.75
N LYS A 29 -18.08 -31.66 -7.12
CA LYS A 29 -18.65 -33.01 -7.11
C LYS A 29 -19.31 -33.38 -8.44
N ASN A 30 -20.13 -32.49 -8.98
CA ASN A 30 -20.99 -32.80 -10.13
C ASN A 30 -20.24 -32.68 -11.46
N ASN A 31 -19.34 -31.70 -11.60
CA ASN A 31 -18.69 -31.42 -12.88
C ASN A 31 -17.30 -32.05 -12.97
N TYR A 32 -16.65 -32.30 -11.83
CA TYR A 32 -15.27 -32.78 -11.77
C TYR A 32 -15.12 -34.12 -11.02
N GLU A 33 -16.23 -34.71 -10.56
CA GLU A 33 -16.29 -35.98 -9.84
C GLU A 33 -15.31 -36.06 -8.65
N VAL A 34 -15.06 -34.92 -7.99
CA VAL A 34 -14.09 -34.83 -6.90
C VAL A 34 -14.69 -35.44 -5.64
N LYS A 35 -14.14 -36.59 -5.21
CA LYS A 35 -14.57 -37.29 -3.99
C LYS A 35 -14.50 -36.43 -2.73
N ASN A 36 -13.47 -35.58 -2.63
CA ASN A 36 -13.27 -34.72 -1.46
C ASN A 36 -13.02 -33.25 -1.86
N PRO A 37 -14.08 -32.43 -2.00
CA PRO A 37 -13.93 -31.01 -2.33
C PRO A 37 -13.09 -30.20 -1.33
N ALA A 38 -13.02 -30.64 -0.06
CA ALA A 38 -12.24 -29.95 0.95
C ALA A 38 -10.73 -30.01 0.68
N CYS A 39 -10.23 -31.05 -0.02
CA CYS A 39 -8.83 -31.10 -0.40
C CYS A 39 -8.48 -30.05 -1.46
N ILE A 40 -9.42 -29.77 -2.38
CA ILE A 40 -9.27 -28.72 -3.39
C ILE A 40 -9.35 -27.35 -2.73
N PHE A 41 -10.29 -27.14 -1.80
CA PHE A 41 -10.37 -25.88 -1.06
C PHE A 41 -9.07 -25.58 -0.28
N ARG A 42 -8.48 -26.59 0.39
CA ARG A 42 -7.18 -26.44 1.04
C ARG A 42 -6.07 -26.13 0.04
N ARG A 43 -6.10 -26.78 -1.13
CA ARG A 43 -5.13 -26.53 -2.20
C ARG A 43 -5.26 -25.11 -2.77
N MET A 44 -6.47 -24.58 -2.93
CA MET A 44 -6.71 -23.20 -3.36
C MET A 44 -6.10 -22.20 -2.38
N LYS A 45 -6.19 -22.44 -1.06
CA LYS A 45 -5.56 -21.60 -0.04
C LYS A 45 -4.04 -21.65 -0.03
N ALA A 46 -3.44 -22.72 -0.55
CA ALA A 46 -2.01 -22.92 -0.60
C ALA A 46 -1.39 -22.56 -1.97
N GLU A 47 -2.20 -22.14 -2.94
CA GLU A 47 -1.74 -21.83 -4.30
C GLU A 47 -1.19 -20.40 -4.34
N GLU A 48 0.05 -20.23 -4.80
CA GLU A 48 0.76 -18.94 -4.82
C GLU A 48 0.03 -17.85 -5.64
N THR A 49 -0.72 -18.22 -6.68
CA THR A 49 -1.50 -17.27 -7.49
C THR A 49 -2.80 -16.80 -6.82
N LEU A 50 -3.17 -17.40 -5.69
CA LEU A 50 -4.42 -17.14 -4.98
C LEU A 50 -4.11 -16.80 -3.52
N GLY A 51 -4.43 -15.57 -3.12
CA GLY A 51 -4.46 -15.23 -1.71
C GLY A 51 -5.81 -15.58 -1.10
N PHE A 52 -5.85 -15.74 0.21
CA PHE A 52 -7.10 -15.90 0.95
C PHE A 52 -7.14 -14.89 2.08
N ASP A 53 -8.11 -13.98 2.01
CA ASP A 53 -8.39 -13.01 3.07
C ASP A 53 -9.34 -13.64 4.09
N GLU A 54 -8.83 -13.89 5.30
CA GLU A 54 -9.62 -14.48 6.39
C GLU A 54 -10.67 -13.52 6.96
N ALA A 55 -10.42 -12.21 6.93
CA ALA A 55 -11.35 -11.21 7.46
C ALA A 55 -12.57 -11.06 6.55
N LEU A 56 -12.35 -11.04 5.23
CA LEU A 56 -13.42 -10.95 4.24
C LEU A 56 -13.98 -12.31 3.82
N ASN A 57 -13.32 -13.41 4.23
CA ASN A 57 -13.62 -14.77 3.82
C ASN A 57 -13.73 -14.90 2.28
N LYS A 58 -12.75 -14.33 1.56
CA LYS A 58 -12.70 -14.27 0.09
C LYS A 58 -11.32 -14.59 -0.45
N PHE A 59 -11.26 -15.15 -1.64
CA PHE A 59 -10.02 -15.31 -2.38
C PHE A 59 -9.62 -14.01 -3.07
N THR A 60 -8.34 -13.66 -3.01
CA THR A 60 -7.72 -12.60 -3.78
C THR A 60 -6.93 -13.20 -4.93
N PHE A 61 -6.89 -12.52 -6.06
CA PHE A 61 -6.15 -12.98 -7.24
C PHE A 61 -4.83 -12.22 -7.27
N HIS A 62 -3.74 -12.90 -6.95
CA HIS A 62 -2.41 -12.35 -7.16
C HIS A 62 -2.09 -12.56 -8.64
N LYS A 63 -2.11 -11.47 -9.40
CA LYS A 63 -1.42 -11.47 -10.69
C LYS A 63 0.05 -11.71 -10.35
N PRO A 64 0.76 -12.65 -11.00
CA PRO A 64 2.21 -12.69 -10.87
C PRO A 64 2.67 -11.26 -11.11
N ILE A 65 3.48 -10.74 -10.19
CA ILE A 65 4.12 -9.44 -10.34
C ILE A 65 4.84 -9.53 -11.68
N ALA A 66 4.22 -8.99 -12.72
CA ALA A 66 4.92 -8.76 -13.96
C ALA A 66 6.08 -7.84 -13.57
N GLU A 67 7.26 -8.08 -14.13
CA GLU A 67 8.43 -7.22 -13.92
C GLU A 67 8.13 -5.74 -14.27
N ASP A 68 6.97 -5.47 -14.91
CA ASP A 68 6.31 -4.20 -15.19
C ASP A 68 5.68 -3.45 -13.98
N VAL A 69 6.04 -3.76 -12.73
CA VAL A 69 5.68 -2.86 -11.60
C VAL A 69 6.47 -1.54 -11.69
N PHE A 70 7.59 -1.55 -12.40
CA PHE A 70 8.38 -0.35 -12.66
C PHE A 70 8.09 0.16 -14.07
N LEU A 71 7.69 1.43 -14.18
CA LEU A 71 7.64 2.13 -15.46
C LEU A 71 9.03 2.16 -16.08
N SER A 72 9.10 1.94 -17.38
CA SER A 72 10.36 2.11 -18.11
C SER A 72 10.85 3.56 -17.98
N PHE A 73 12.17 3.77 -18.08
CA PHE A 73 12.75 5.13 -18.02
C PHE A 73 12.12 6.06 -19.07
N ASP A 74 11.82 5.54 -20.25
CA ASP A 74 11.18 6.30 -21.33
C ASP A 74 9.72 6.69 -21.01
N GLU A 75 8.96 5.84 -20.30
CA GLU A 75 7.61 6.18 -19.83
C GLU A 75 7.60 7.21 -18.71
N LEU A 76 8.62 7.23 -17.85
CA LEU A 76 8.78 8.26 -16.82
C LEU A 76 9.09 9.64 -17.42
N CYS A 77 9.78 9.65 -18.56
CA CYS A 77 10.10 10.88 -19.30
C CYS A 77 9.03 11.27 -20.33
N ALA A 78 8.03 10.43 -20.57
CA ALA A 78 6.95 10.75 -21.49
C ALA A 78 6.07 11.88 -20.94
N PRO A 79 5.64 12.84 -21.78
CA PRO A 79 4.70 13.87 -21.36
C PRO A 79 3.40 13.19 -20.91
N ARG A 80 3.02 13.45 -19.66
CA ARG A 80 1.88 12.83 -18.96
C ARG A 80 0.62 12.85 -19.83
N GLN A 81 0.25 11.71 -20.40
CA GLN A 81 -1.06 11.56 -21.03
C GLN A 81 -2.08 11.32 -19.93
N GLU A 82 -3.06 12.22 -19.83
CA GLU A 82 -4.17 12.10 -18.89
C GLU A 82 -5.00 10.86 -19.22
N LEU A 83 -4.82 9.80 -18.42
CA LEU A 83 -5.77 8.70 -18.40
C LEU A 83 -7.11 9.24 -17.89
N VAL A 84 -8.11 9.14 -18.75
CA VAL A 84 -9.44 9.72 -18.65
C VAL A 84 -10.17 9.29 -17.35
N GLN A 85 -10.57 10.32 -16.60
CA GLN A 85 -11.68 10.45 -15.65
C GLN A 85 -11.79 9.47 -14.47
N VAL A 86 -11.32 9.95 -13.30
CA VAL A 86 -11.98 9.69 -12.01
C VAL A 86 -12.21 11.03 -11.30
N ASN A 87 -13.49 11.40 -11.17
CA ASN A 87 -14.07 12.39 -10.26
C ASN A 87 -13.25 13.67 -9.99
N GLN A 88 -13.53 14.73 -10.76
CA GLN A 88 -12.93 16.06 -10.64
C GLN A 88 -13.13 16.74 -9.26
N THR A 89 -14.00 16.23 -8.38
CA THR A 89 -14.15 16.73 -7.00
C THR A 89 -13.11 16.19 -6.01
N ALA A 90 -12.41 15.09 -6.31
CA ALA A 90 -11.39 14.52 -5.43
C ALA A 90 -9.97 15.05 -5.71
N VAL A 91 -9.73 15.63 -6.88
CA VAL A 91 -8.39 16.06 -7.31
C VAL A 91 -7.97 17.38 -6.64
N GLU A 92 -8.90 18.31 -6.40
CA GLU A 92 -8.60 19.56 -5.68
C GLU A 92 -8.36 19.34 -4.18
N SER A 93 -9.11 18.43 -3.55
CA SER A 93 -8.91 18.06 -2.15
C SER A 93 -7.58 17.33 -1.95
N THR A 94 -7.22 16.40 -2.85
CA THR A 94 -5.94 15.69 -2.78
C THR A 94 -4.73 16.58 -3.04
N LYS A 95 -4.83 17.58 -3.93
CA LYS A 95 -3.76 18.58 -4.12
C LYS A 95 -3.54 19.41 -2.85
N THR A 96 -4.61 19.88 -2.23
CA THR A 96 -4.54 20.65 -0.98
C THR A 96 -3.95 19.82 0.16
N VAL A 97 -4.40 18.58 0.32
CA VAL A 97 -3.86 17.64 1.32
C VAL A 97 -2.38 17.31 1.08
N ALA A 98 -1.97 17.13 -0.18
CA ALA A 98 -0.57 16.89 -0.53
C ALA A 98 0.32 18.11 -0.20
N MET A 99 -0.18 19.32 -0.44
CA MET A 99 0.54 20.55 -0.06
C MET A 99 0.63 20.72 1.45
N GLU A 100 -0.44 20.44 2.20
CA GLU A 100 -0.42 20.47 3.67
C GLU A 100 0.61 19.49 4.24
N LYS A 101 0.66 18.28 3.68
CA LYS A 101 1.65 17.27 4.07
C LYS A 101 3.08 17.75 3.78
N LEU A 102 3.32 18.34 2.62
CA LEU A 102 4.62 18.91 2.27
C LEU A 102 5.02 20.05 3.23
N ILE A 103 4.06 20.91 3.60
CA ILE A 103 4.30 21.98 4.58
C ILE A 103 4.66 21.38 5.94
N GLN A 104 3.95 20.33 6.38
CA GLN A 104 4.25 19.64 7.64
C GLN A 104 5.64 19.00 7.63
N GLU A 105 6.04 18.37 6.53
CA GLU A 105 7.38 17.79 6.36
C GLU A 105 8.45 18.88 6.42
N LEU A 106 8.28 19.99 5.69
CA LEU A 106 9.23 21.10 5.71
C LEU A 106 9.35 21.76 7.09
N ILE A 107 8.23 21.95 7.79
CA ILE A 107 8.24 22.47 9.16
C ILE A 107 8.95 21.48 10.09
N GLY A 108 8.67 20.18 9.95
CA GLY A 108 9.32 19.12 10.72
C GLY A 108 10.84 19.13 10.53
N ASP A 109 11.31 19.18 9.29
CA ASP A 109 12.74 19.24 8.96
C ASP A 109 13.40 20.49 9.54
N LYS A 110 12.74 21.65 9.45
CA LYS A 110 13.26 22.91 10.02
C LYS A 110 13.31 22.86 11.55
N LEU A 111 12.28 22.35 12.21
CA LEU A 111 12.25 22.19 13.67
C LEU A 111 13.33 21.20 14.14
N LEU A 112 13.51 20.09 13.43
CA LEU A 112 14.54 19.10 13.73
C LEU A 112 15.96 19.65 13.55
N ALA A 113 16.18 20.51 12.56
CA ALA A 113 17.45 21.20 12.40
C ALA A 113 17.72 22.15 13.58
N ILE A 114 16.72 22.92 14.01
CA ILE A 114 16.82 23.85 15.14
C ILE A 114 17.01 23.12 16.47
N SER A 115 16.37 21.95 16.66
CA SER A 115 16.44 21.19 17.91
C SER A 115 17.84 20.68 18.25
N ARG A 116 18.78 20.67 17.30
CA ARG A 116 20.20 20.39 17.56
C ARG A 116 20.86 21.46 18.42
N TYR A 117 20.37 22.69 18.35
CA TYR A 117 20.97 23.84 19.02
C TYR A 117 20.10 24.40 20.12
N VAL A 118 18.78 24.23 20.04
CA VAL A 118 17.83 24.84 20.96
C VAL A 118 17.08 23.76 21.72
N ASN A 119 17.16 23.83 23.05
CA ASN A 119 16.37 23.00 23.95
C ASN A 119 15.46 23.89 24.80
N MET A 120 14.19 23.55 24.90
CA MET A 120 13.21 24.29 25.69
C MET A 120 12.71 23.43 26.83
N ASN A 121 12.93 23.88 28.06
CA ASN A 121 12.34 23.28 29.25
C ASN A 121 11.12 24.11 29.66
N VAL A 122 9.93 23.54 29.41
CA VAL A 122 8.64 24.21 29.65
C VAL A 122 8.35 24.34 31.14
N SER A 123 8.78 23.37 31.96
CA SER A 123 8.57 23.38 33.41
C SER A 123 9.28 24.56 34.06
N ASP A 124 10.53 24.79 33.65
CA ASP A 124 11.37 25.86 34.19
C ASP A 124 11.25 27.17 33.40
N ARG A 125 10.46 27.18 32.32
CA ARG A 125 10.35 28.29 31.36
C ARG A 125 11.72 28.77 30.85
N THR A 126 12.65 27.85 30.63
CA THR A 126 14.01 28.14 30.17
C THR A 126 14.23 27.66 28.74
N ILE A 127 14.99 28.44 27.98
CA ILE A 127 15.46 28.08 26.65
C ILE A 127 16.99 28.05 26.71
N ILE A 128 17.56 26.90 26.36
CA ILE A 128 19.00 26.68 26.29
C ILE A 128 19.38 26.69 24.82
N ILE A 129 20.34 27.55 24.46
CA ILE A 129 20.84 27.68 23.09
C ILE A 129 22.33 27.35 23.10
N ASP A 130 22.72 26.29 22.38
CA ASP A 130 24.12 25.92 22.18
C ASP A 130 24.76 26.84 21.13
N ARG A 131 25.32 27.94 21.65
CA ARG A 131 26.02 28.94 20.85
C ARG A 131 27.25 28.40 20.15
N THR A 132 27.97 27.46 20.78
CA THR A 132 29.23 26.93 20.24
C THR A 132 28.95 26.14 18.97
N SER A 133 27.98 25.23 19.02
CA SER A 133 27.57 24.43 17.87
C SER A 133 26.98 25.30 16.75
N LEU A 134 26.17 26.31 17.09
CA LEU A 134 25.64 27.26 16.10
C LEU A 134 26.74 28.01 15.35
N GLN A 135 27.74 28.51 16.07
CA GLN A 135 28.84 29.27 15.48
C GLN A 135 29.75 28.39 14.61
N ASN A 136 30.03 27.16 15.06
CA ASN A 136 30.80 26.18 14.28
C ASN A 136 30.13 25.87 12.94
N ASP A 137 28.80 25.81 12.93
CA ASP A 137 28.00 25.57 11.72
C ASP A 137 27.68 26.86 10.94
N GLY A 138 28.29 27.99 11.32
CA GLY A 138 28.24 29.27 10.58
C GLY A 138 27.05 30.17 10.90
N TYR A 139 26.26 29.84 11.93
CA TYR A 139 25.11 30.65 12.36
C TYR A 139 25.50 31.74 13.35
N GLN A 140 24.76 32.86 13.32
CA GLN A 140 24.87 33.96 14.28
C GLN A 140 23.60 34.09 15.10
N ILE A 141 23.75 34.34 16.40
CA ILE A 141 22.64 34.61 17.32
C ILE A 141 22.48 36.12 17.47
N ILE A 142 21.28 36.63 17.14
CA ILE A 142 20.89 38.03 17.35
C ILE A 142 19.81 38.06 18.43
N ALA A 143 20.08 38.75 19.53
CA ALA A 143 19.11 39.01 20.59
C ALA A 143 18.86 40.53 20.67
N HIS A 144 17.60 40.93 20.80
CA HIS A 144 17.14 42.32 20.88
C HIS A 144 16.67 42.68 22.28
#